data_AF-A0A7S3FAJ5-F1
#
_entry.id   AF-A0A7S3FAJ5-F1
#
_cell.length_a   1.000
_cell.length_b   1.000
_cell.length_c   1.000
_cell.angle_alpha   90.00
_cell.angle_beta   90.00
_cell.angle_gamma   90.00
#
_symmetry.space_group_name_H-M   'P 1'
#
loop_
_entity.id
_entity.type
_entity.pdbx_description
1 polymer ?
#
loop_
_entity_poly.entity_id
_entity_poly.type
_entity_poly.pdbx_seq_one_letter_code
_entity_poly.pdbx_strand_id
1 'polypeptide(L)'
;AFATASGPLCVPAAPARYTVAAEAVSQALLTAAERAPPQTWDALEPPEATVALANLAEALTRAPGALDAARARRVARCLCTLLHTARQATASVKVDAAGTSPSPMEVDEDAEQGAGPWGLPTGGDARVGAQLELLATSEALAPLVRGAGGGAEHAVALCELLGALFESAGSLAPRLVSTLAYRVGLLGVLWRDVLRSVPSDIDWAAAAQGRGRGAQWLPPLVAFCEVTARTLASADADELRAPAAGKMSSAHAVPATAMYDPSDGSGVVAIARKAAWDMLWAPILQTPPPRAAAARDAVCKFLRVAFDRLTTLELAPPSAFHAAVLSSDAGLERFRVEVEAALSGTGADAFEQAAAAQHQVEGEGAETAAPAADNGDGGGRASNSGTRVRGLLLAAPCLVPFSARAEAFHSLVSTDRDENRGRSNMFGHVMGRLIKVRRGKLLEDGMQALNELGGAVKGLIRVQFVDVWDEAEDGIDGGGLFKDFLEELLKEGFSDKLGLFRPNARNELYPDPAAGCSARV
;
A
#
# COMPACT_ATOMS: atom_id res chain seq x y z
N ALA A 1 -33.62 0.07 -27.53
CA ALA A 1 -34.39 -0.38 -26.35
C ALA A 1 -33.60 -0.15 -25.06
N PHE A 2 -32.46 -0.82 -24.86
CA PHE A 2 -31.60 -0.68 -23.67
C PHE A 2 -31.07 0.76 -23.44
N ALA A 3 -30.66 1.44 -24.51
CA ALA A 3 -30.18 2.83 -24.50
C ALA A 3 -31.28 3.90 -24.69
N THR A 4 -32.43 3.51 -25.24
CA THR A 4 -33.55 4.42 -25.58
C THR A 4 -34.59 4.53 -24.47
N ALA A 5 -34.44 3.78 -23.38
CA ALA A 5 -35.27 3.92 -22.18
C ALA A 5 -34.73 5.10 -21.35
N SER A 6 -35.24 6.30 -21.66
CA SER A 6 -34.78 7.56 -21.07
C SER A 6 -35.20 7.69 -19.59
N GLY A 7 -34.45 7.10 -18.67
CA GLY A 7 -34.54 7.39 -17.24
C GLY A 7 -34.26 6.19 -16.33
N PRO A 8 -33.69 6.41 -15.11
CA PRO A 8 -33.67 5.37 -14.09
C PRO A 8 -35.10 4.92 -13.80
N LEU A 9 -35.36 3.64 -13.53
CA LEU A 9 -36.67 3.18 -13.04
C LEU A 9 -36.89 3.65 -11.58
N CYS A 10 -36.51 4.88 -11.24
CA CYS A 10 -36.87 5.55 -10.00
C CYS A 10 -38.37 5.92 -10.05
N VAL A 11 -39.21 4.97 -9.66
CA VAL A 11 -40.58 5.28 -9.22
C VAL A 11 -40.63 5.02 -7.72
N PRO A 12 -40.57 6.05 -6.85
CA PRO A 12 -40.75 5.86 -5.43
C PRO A 12 -42.22 5.47 -5.17
N ALA A 13 -42.42 4.31 -4.53
CA ALA A 13 -43.69 3.78 -4.03
C ALA A 13 -44.87 3.74 -5.05
N ALA A 14 -44.84 2.79 -5.98
CA ALA A 14 -45.98 2.51 -6.87
C ALA A 14 -46.74 1.22 -6.47
N PRO A 15 -48.07 1.14 -6.70
CA PRO A 15 -48.91 0.02 -6.29
C PRO A 15 -48.51 -1.31 -6.94
N ALA A 16 -48.86 -2.44 -6.34
CA ALA A 16 -48.44 -3.83 -6.66
C ALA A 16 -48.57 -4.28 -8.13
N ARG A 17 -49.24 -3.52 -9.01
CA ARG A 17 -49.28 -3.77 -10.46
C ARG A 17 -48.04 -3.24 -11.20
N TYR A 18 -47.42 -2.17 -10.71
CA TYR A 18 -46.19 -1.61 -11.30
C TYR A 18 -44.95 -2.41 -10.92
N THR A 19 -44.93 -3.05 -9.75
CA THR A 19 -43.84 -3.93 -9.33
C THR A 19 -43.72 -5.16 -10.24
N VAL A 20 -44.85 -5.77 -10.63
CA VAL A 20 -44.88 -6.91 -11.55
C VAL A 20 -44.41 -6.52 -12.96
N ALA A 21 -44.80 -5.34 -13.45
CA ALA A 21 -44.35 -4.83 -14.74
C ALA A 21 -42.84 -4.50 -14.73
N ALA A 22 -42.35 -3.90 -13.64
CA ALA A 22 -40.94 -3.59 -13.46
C ALA A 22 -40.07 -4.86 -13.39
N GLU A 23 -40.53 -5.89 -12.68
CA GLU A 23 -39.84 -7.18 -12.58
C GLU A 23 -39.79 -7.91 -13.93
N ALA A 24 -40.89 -7.87 -14.71
CA ALA A 24 -40.93 -8.40 -16.07
C ALA A 24 -39.96 -7.66 -17.02
N VAL A 25 -39.84 -6.34 -16.88
CA VAL A 25 -38.87 -5.52 -17.64
C VAL A 25 -37.44 -5.85 -17.23
N SER A 26 -37.15 -5.97 -15.94
CA SER A 26 -35.82 -6.37 -15.44
C SER A 26 -35.43 -7.77 -15.94
N GLN A 27 -36.36 -8.73 -15.95
CA GLN A 27 -36.14 -10.08 -16.51
C GLN A 27 -35.91 -10.05 -18.03
N ALA A 28 -36.63 -9.21 -18.76
CA ALA A 28 -36.42 -9.04 -20.20
C ALA A 28 -35.05 -8.41 -20.51
N LEU A 29 -34.61 -7.43 -19.71
CA LEU A 29 -33.29 -6.81 -19.82
C LEU A 29 -32.17 -7.82 -19.52
N LEU A 30 -32.30 -8.63 -18.47
CA LEU A 30 -31.35 -9.71 -18.18
C LEU A 30 -31.32 -10.75 -19.30
N THR A 31 -32.47 -11.18 -19.81
CA THR A 31 -32.56 -12.13 -20.94
C THR A 31 -31.94 -11.54 -22.23
N ALA A 32 -32.09 -10.24 -22.46
CA ALA A 32 -31.45 -9.56 -23.58
C ALA A 32 -29.92 -9.47 -23.40
N ALA A 33 -29.45 -9.15 -22.20
CA ALA A 33 -28.02 -9.17 -21.86
C ALA A 33 -27.40 -10.57 -22.02
N GLU A 34 -28.15 -11.62 -21.70
CA GLU A 34 -27.72 -13.00 -21.90
C GLU A 34 -27.62 -13.45 -23.36
N ARG A 35 -28.48 -12.91 -24.24
CA ARG A 35 -28.59 -13.35 -25.65
C ARG A 35 -27.84 -12.47 -26.63
N ALA A 36 -27.52 -11.24 -26.24
CA ALA A 36 -26.82 -10.30 -27.11
C ALA A 36 -25.39 -10.79 -27.38
N PRO A 37 -24.95 -10.84 -28.66
CA PRO A 37 -23.56 -11.10 -28.96
C PRO A 37 -22.66 -9.98 -28.41
N PRO A 38 -21.40 -10.26 -28.02
CA PRO A 38 -20.51 -9.28 -27.39
C PRO A 38 -20.33 -8.02 -28.25
N GLN A 39 -20.30 -8.17 -29.58
CA GLN A 39 -20.19 -7.05 -30.52
C GLN A 39 -21.35 -6.04 -30.43
N THR A 40 -22.49 -6.42 -29.85
CA THR A 40 -23.63 -5.52 -29.68
C THR A 40 -23.35 -4.44 -28.63
N TRP A 41 -22.57 -4.77 -27.61
CA TRP A 41 -22.20 -3.86 -26.53
C TRP A 41 -21.04 -2.97 -26.92
N ASP A 42 -20.11 -3.50 -27.73
CA ASP A 42 -18.96 -2.75 -28.26
C ASP A 42 -19.39 -1.64 -29.25
N ALA A 43 -20.57 -1.78 -29.86
CA ALA A 43 -21.12 -0.81 -30.81
C ALA A 43 -21.86 0.36 -30.15
N LEU A 44 -21.99 0.39 -28.82
CA LEU A 44 -22.67 1.47 -28.10
C LEU A 44 -21.78 2.70 -27.96
N GLU A 45 -22.36 3.87 -28.21
CA GLU A 45 -21.71 5.13 -27.89
C GLU A 45 -21.57 5.30 -26.37
N PRO A 46 -20.54 5.98 -25.87
CA PRO A 46 -20.29 6.10 -24.43
C PRO A 46 -21.48 6.60 -23.54
N PRO A 47 -22.32 7.58 -23.96
CA PRO A 47 -23.51 7.94 -23.19
C PRO A 47 -24.58 6.84 -23.19
N GLU A 48 -24.71 6.08 -24.27
CA GLU A 48 -25.63 4.93 -24.37
C GLU A 48 -25.17 3.78 -23.47
N ALA A 49 -23.86 3.54 -23.42
CA ALA A 49 -23.26 2.56 -22.52
C ALA A 49 -23.52 2.89 -21.04
N THR A 50 -23.48 4.19 -20.68
CA THR A 50 -23.76 4.64 -19.31
C THR A 50 -25.22 4.37 -18.91
N VAL A 51 -26.18 4.62 -19.82
CA VAL A 51 -27.60 4.32 -19.59
C VAL A 51 -27.83 2.81 -19.53
N ALA A 52 -27.18 2.05 -20.42
CA ALA A 52 -27.28 0.60 -20.43
C ALA A 52 -26.72 -0.03 -19.16
N LEU A 53 -25.60 0.50 -18.64
CA LEU A 53 -25.03 0.09 -17.36
C LEU A 53 -26.00 0.32 -16.20
N ALA A 54 -26.65 1.49 -16.15
CA ALA A 54 -27.63 1.81 -15.12
C ALA A 54 -28.85 0.87 -15.16
N ASN A 55 -29.38 0.62 -16.36
CA ASN A 55 -30.52 -0.28 -16.55
C ASN A 55 -30.17 -1.74 -16.21
N LEU A 56 -28.96 -2.19 -16.54
CA LEU A 56 -28.49 -3.53 -16.20
C LEU A 56 -28.26 -3.66 -14.68
N ALA A 57 -27.67 -2.65 -14.04
CA ALA A 57 -27.46 -2.60 -12.60
C ALA A 57 -28.78 -2.68 -11.83
N GLU A 58 -29.78 -1.91 -12.25
CA GLU A 58 -31.11 -1.91 -11.65
C GLU A 58 -31.88 -3.22 -11.91
N ALA A 59 -31.74 -3.82 -13.09
CA ALA A 59 -32.31 -5.13 -13.38
C ALA A 59 -31.71 -6.24 -12.50
N LEU A 60 -30.41 -6.18 -12.29
CA LEU A 60 -29.67 -7.08 -11.42
C LEU A 60 -30.11 -6.98 -9.95
N THR A 61 -30.30 -5.77 -9.43
CA THR A 61 -30.71 -5.57 -8.03
C THR A 61 -32.14 -6.03 -7.75
N ARG A 62 -33.04 -5.94 -8.73
CA ARG A 62 -34.46 -6.35 -8.59
C ARG A 62 -34.69 -7.86 -8.74
N ALA A 63 -33.81 -8.58 -9.43
CA ALA A 63 -33.98 -10.03 -9.68
C ALA A 63 -32.71 -10.87 -9.41
N PRO A 64 -32.15 -10.85 -8.18
CA PRO A 64 -30.86 -11.48 -7.87
C PRO A 64 -30.89 -13.02 -7.93
N GLY A 65 -32.07 -13.65 -7.78
CA GLY A 65 -32.20 -15.12 -7.70
C GLY A 65 -32.25 -15.87 -9.04
N ALA A 66 -32.18 -15.17 -10.19
CA ALA A 66 -32.47 -15.75 -11.50
C ALA A 66 -31.24 -16.18 -12.32
N LEU A 67 -30.02 -15.92 -11.82
CA LEU A 67 -28.79 -16.16 -12.59
C LEU A 67 -28.16 -17.51 -12.21
N ASP A 68 -28.27 -18.49 -13.12
CA ASP A 68 -27.38 -19.66 -13.10
C ASP A 68 -25.92 -19.24 -13.42
N ALA A 69 -24.96 -20.12 -13.17
CA ALA A 69 -23.54 -19.81 -13.34
C ALA A 69 -23.17 -19.39 -14.79
N ALA A 70 -23.83 -19.94 -15.81
CA ALA A 70 -23.54 -19.61 -17.20
C ALA A 70 -24.12 -18.24 -17.60
N ARG A 71 -25.31 -17.90 -17.08
CA ARG A 71 -25.95 -16.59 -17.23
C ARG A 71 -25.15 -15.50 -16.52
N ALA A 72 -24.73 -15.77 -15.28
CA ALA A 72 -23.85 -14.89 -14.52
C ALA A 72 -22.61 -14.51 -15.36
N ARG A 73 -21.89 -15.49 -15.93
CA ARG A 73 -20.70 -15.22 -16.79
C ARG A 73 -20.98 -14.34 -18.01
N ARG A 74 -22.15 -14.46 -18.64
CA ARG A 74 -22.52 -13.60 -19.78
C ARG A 74 -22.80 -12.18 -19.32
N VAL A 75 -23.49 -12.03 -18.19
CA VAL A 75 -23.77 -10.73 -17.59
C VAL A 75 -22.49 -10.02 -17.11
N ALA A 76 -21.54 -10.74 -16.49
CA ALA A 76 -20.23 -10.17 -16.13
C ALA A 76 -19.50 -9.59 -17.34
N ARG A 77 -19.44 -10.33 -18.45
CA ARG A 77 -18.82 -9.84 -19.70
C ARG A 77 -19.51 -8.58 -20.22
N CYS A 78 -20.85 -8.53 -20.18
CA CYS A 78 -21.61 -7.34 -20.55
C CYS A 78 -21.31 -6.15 -19.62
N LEU A 79 -21.21 -6.39 -18.30
CA LEU A 79 -20.82 -5.35 -17.34
C LEU A 79 -19.41 -4.83 -17.63
N CYS A 80 -18.45 -5.71 -17.93
CA CYS A 80 -17.09 -5.33 -18.28
C CYS A 80 -17.04 -4.46 -19.55
N THR A 81 -17.72 -4.88 -20.62
CA THR A 81 -17.77 -4.11 -21.88
C THR A 81 -18.40 -2.74 -21.64
N LEU A 82 -19.55 -2.69 -20.95
CA LEU A 82 -20.25 -1.44 -20.64
C LEU A 82 -19.41 -0.50 -19.79
N LEU A 83 -18.69 -1.01 -18.78
CA LEU A 83 -17.80 -0.22 -17.93
C LEU A 83 -16.61 0.34 -18.71
N HIS A 84 -16.09 -0.42 -19.68
CA HIS A 84 -14.99 0.03 -20.53
C HIS A 84 -15.46 1.13 -21.51
N THR A 85 -16.58 0.92 -22.21
CA THR A 85 -17.15 1.91 -23.14
C THR A 85 -17.63 3.17 -22.42
N ALA A 86 -18.26 3.05 -21.23
CA ALA A 86 -18.69 4.21 -20.45
C ALA A 86 -17.51 5.08 -20.00
N ARG A 87 -16.35 4.47 -19.71
CA ARG A 87 -15.11 5.18 -19.37
C ARG A 87 -14.52 5.93 -20.58
N GLN A 88 -14.68 5.43 -21.80
CA GLN A 88 -14.17 6.16 -22.98
C GLN A 88 -14.86 7.53 -23.14
N ALA A 89 -16.11 7.69 -22.69
CA ALA A 89 -16.78 9.00 -22.63
C ALA A 89 -16.00 10.02 -21.79
N THR A 90 -15.50 9.58 -20.63
CA THR A 90 -14.92 10.45 -19.61
C THR A 90 -13.48 10.83 -19.94
N ALA A 91 -12.78 9.99 -20.71
CA ALA A 91 -11.47 10.29 -21.25
C ALA A 91 -11.50 11.27 -22.44
N SER A 92 -12.49 11.16 -23.34
CA SER A 92 -12.60 12.03 -24.52
C SER A 92 -12.90 13.49 -24.18
N VAL A 93 -13.70 13.74 -23.13
CA VAL A 93 -13.96 15.10 -22.61
C VAL A 93 -12.69 15.80 -22.11
N LYS A 94 -11.66 15.04 -21.69
CA LYS A 94 -10.37 15.57 -21.24
C LYS A 94 -9.49 16.10 -22.38
N VAL A 95 -9.66 15.62 -23.62
CA VAL A 95 -8.84 16.04 -24.78
C VAL A 95 -9.38 17.32 -25.41
N ASP A 96 -10.70 17.50 -25.44
CA ASP A 96 -11.33 18.68 -26.04
C ASP A 96 -11.27 19.93 -25.13
N ALA A 97 -11.26 19.75 -23.81
CA ALA A 97 -11.16 20.85 -22.85
C ALA A 97 -9.75 21.49 -22.76
N ALA A 98 -8.70 20.81 -23.27
CA ALA A 98 -7.34 21.35 -23.32
C ALA A 98 -7.08 22.27 -24.53
N GLY A 99 -8.07 22.42 -25.43
CA GLY A 99 -7.95 23.15 -26.70
C GLY A 99 -8.54 24.55 -26.73
N THR A 100 -9.06 25.10 -25.62
CA THR A 100 -9.67 26.43 -25.64
C THR A 100 -9.24 27.24 -24.42
N SER A 101 -8.39 28.25 -24.65
CA SER A 101 -8.08 29.29 -23.68
C SER A 101 -9.36 30.05 -23.34
N PRO A 102 -9.80 30.14 -22.07
CA PRO A 102 -10.85 31.07 -21.69
C PRO A 102 -10.26 32.49 -21.55
N SER A 103 -11.00 33.48 -22.03
CA SER A 103 -10.73 34.90 -21.81
C SER A 103 -10.98 35.29 -20.34
N PRO A 104 -10.30 36.34 -19.82
CA PRO A 104 -10.40 36.71 -18.42
C PRO A 104 -11.62 37.59 -18.18
N MET A 105 -12.67 37.08 -17.55
CA MET A 105 -13.59 37.91 -16.76
C MET A 105 -14.42 37.06 -15.79
N GLU A 106 -14.38 37.51 -14.53
CA GLU A 106 -15.22 37.16 -13.37
C GLU A 106 -14.94 35.80 -12.71
N VAL A 107 -14.15 35.87 -11.63
CA VAL A 107 -13.95 34.81 -10.64
C VAL A 107 -15.03 34.98 -9.57
N ASP A 108 -15.95 34.03 -9.47
CA ASP A 108 -16.74 33.78 -8.26
C ASP A 108 -15.85 32.97 -7.28
N GLU A 109 -15.68 33.47 -6.06
CA GLU A 109 -14.74 32.99 -5.02
C GLU A 109 -15.20 31.76 -4.21
N ASP A 110 -16.22 31.00 -4.64
CA ASP A 110 -16.83 29.93 -3.82
C ASP A 110 -16.73 28.51 -4.44
N ALA A 111 -15.58 28.11 -4.98
CA ALA A 111 -15.36 26.76 -5.51
C ALA A 111 -14.02 26.11 -5.11
N GLU A 112 -13.56 26.33 -3.88
CA GLU A 112 -12.48 25.53 -3.28
C GLU A 112 -13.05 24.41 -2.40
N GLN A 113 -13.24 23.22 -2.98
CA GLN A 113 -13.31 21.96 -2.23
C GLN A 113 -13.28 20.73 -3.17
N GLY A 114 -12.20 19.94 -3.09
CA GLY A 114 -12.28 18.49 -3.28
C GLY A 114 -11.65 17.87 -4.55
N ALA A 115 -10.35 18.08 -4.79
CA ALA A 115 -9.57 17.19 -5.65
C ALA A 115 -8.64 16.32 -4.79
N GLY A 116 -9.02 15.05 -4.59
CA GLY A 116 -8.12 14.04 -4.02
C GLY A 116 -7.03 13.58 -5.01
N PRO A 117 -6.06 12.76 -4.58
CA PRO A 117 -4.82 12.41 -5.32
C PRO A 117 -5.02 11.62 -6.63
N TRP A 118 -6.26 11.48 -7.09
CA TRP A 118 -6.64 10.80 -8.35
C TRP A 118 -7.47 11.68 -9.30
N GLY A 119 -7.43 13.00 -9.14
CA GLY A 119 -7.90 14.01 -10.10
C GLY A 119 -9.01 13.58 -11.08
N LEU A 120 -10.28 13.70 -10.66
CA LEU A 120 -11.43 13.61 -11.55
C LEU A 120 -12.45 14.73 -11.30
N PRO A 121 -13.11 15.27 -12.36
CA PRO A 121 -14.10 16.33 -12.25
C PRO A 121 -15.51 15.81 -11.95
N THR A 122 -16.25 16.59 -11.16
CA THR A 122 -17.62 16.37 -10.76
C THR A 122 -18.60 16.63 -11.92
N GLY A 123 -19.18 15.58 -12.53
CA GLY A 123 -20.28 15.77 -13.48
C GLY A 123 -20.85 14.50 -14.11
N GLY A 124 -20.05 13.75 -14.87
CA GLY A 124 -20.45 12.48 -15.51
C GLY A 124 -20.18 11.23 -14.65
N ASP A 125 -19.14 11.28 -13.83
CA ASP A 125 -18.63 10.14 -13.05
C ASP A 125 -19.52 9.73 -11.86
N ALA A 126 -20.33 10.64 -11.34
CA ALA A 126 -21.21 10.36 -10.21
C ALA A 126 -22.28 9.30 -10.52
N ARG A 127 -22.75 9.24 -11.79
CA ARG A 127 -23.75 8.24 -12.20
C ARG A 127 -23.13 6.85 -12.31
N VAL A 128 -21.96 6.71 -12.93
CA VAL A 128 -21.26 5.41 -13.01
C VAL A 128 -20.84 4.95 -11.62
N GLY A 129 -20.30 5.85 -10.79
CA GLY A 129 -19.97 5.58 -9.40
C GLY A 129 -21.17 5.12 -8.57
N ALA A 130 -22.31 5.82 -8.66
CA ALA A 130 -23.54 5.43 -7.94
C ALA A 130 -24.10 4.08 -8.39
N GLN A 131 -24.03 3.75 -9.69
CA GLN A 131 -24.47 2.45 -10.20
C GLN A 131 -23.54 1.32 -9.76
N LEU A 132 -22.23 1.57 -9.72
CA LEU A 132 -21.25 0.63 -9.20
C LEU A 132 -21.43 0.39 -7.70
N GLU A 133 -21.68 1.44 -6.92
CA GLU A 133 -22.02 1.31 -5.50
C GLU A 133 -23.33 0.55 -5.28
N LEU A 134 -24.36 0.82 -6.08
CA LEU A 134 -25.62 0.09 -6.04
C LEU A 134 -25.40 -1.41 -6.33
N LEU A 135 -24.62 -1.73 -7.37
CA LEU A 135 -24.26 -3.11 -7.71
C LEU A 135 -23.51 -3.80 -6.56
N ALA A 136 -22.48 -3.16 -5.99
CA ALA A 136 -21.67 -3.74 -4.94
C ALA A 136 -22.42 -3.88 -3.61
N THR A 137 -23.33 -2.95 -3.30
CA THR A 137 -24.16 -3.00 -2.09
C THR A 137 -25.34 -3.95 -2.23
N SER A 138 -25.78 -4.27 -3.45
CA SER A 138 -26.77 -5.31 -3.71
C SER A 138 -26.17 -6.72 -3.61
N GLU A 139 -27.00 -7.73 -3.31
CA GLU A 139 -26.60 -9.14 -3.49
C GLU A 139 -26.61 -9.58 -4.97
N ALA A 140 -26.80 -8.66 -5.92
CA ALA A 140 -26.93 -9.02 -7.33
C ALA A 140 -25.64 -9.56 -7.95
N LEU A 141 -24.48 -9.13 -7.43
CA LEU A 141 -23.19 -9.71 -7.79
C LEU A 141 -22.88 -11.00 -7.03
N ALA A 142 -23.76 -11.47 -6.13
CA ALA A 142 -23.52 -12.69 -5.36
C ALA A 142 -23.47 -13.98 -6.18
N PRO A 143 -24.36 -14.22 -7.15
CA PRO A 143 -24.25 -15.39 -8.04
C PRO A 143 -22.95 -15.36 -8.87
N LEU A 144 -22.54 -14.15 -9.26
CA LEU A 144 -21.33 -13.85 -10.02
C LEU A 144 -20.04 -14.10 -9.24
N VAL A 145 -20.02 -13.75 -7.95
CA VAL A 145 -18.85 -13.97 -7.10
C VAL A 145 -18.85 -15.40 -6.57
N ARG A 146 -19.95 -15.87 -5.98
CA ARG A 146 -20.00 -17.18 -5.29
C ARG A 146 -19.92 -18.37 -6.22
N GLY A 147 -20.35 -18.21 -7.49
CA GLY A 147 -20.20 -19.19 -8.57
C GLY A 147 -20.73 -20.58 -8.23
N ALA A 148 -21.90 -20.96 -8.74
CA ALA A 148 -22.37 -22.34 -8.61
C ALA A 148 -21.46 -23.29 -9.43
N GLY A 149 -20.41 -23.84 -8.83
CA GLY A 149 -19.55 -24.90 -9.39
C GLY A 149 -18.57 -24.48 -10.48
N GLY A 150 -18.13 -23.22 -10.51
CA GLY A 150 -17.31 -22.69 -11.61
C GLY A 150 -15.83 -23.05 -11.52
N GLY A 151 -15.34 -23.88 -12.45
CA GLY A 151 -13.91 -24.12 -12.67
C GLY A 151 -13.17 -22.92 -13.28
N ALA A 152 -12.12 -23.16 -14.07
CA ALA A 152 -11.23 -22.12 -14.62
C ALA A 152 -11.94 -20.95 -15.33
N GLU A 153 -13.07 -21.17 -16.01
CA GLU A 153 -13.83 -20.11 -16.68
C GLU A 153 -14.43 -19.07 -15.72
N HIS A 154 -14.79 -19.48 -14.49
CA HIS A 154 -15.34 -18.58 -13.48
C HIS A 154 -14.26 -17.67 -12.92
N ALA A 155 -13.08 -18.22 -12.67
CA ALA A 155 -11.90 -17.46 -12.26
C ALA A 155 -11.58 -16.37 -13.28
N VAL A 156 -11.58 -16.69 -14.59
CA VAL A 156 -11.33 -15.73 -15.66
C VAL A 156 -12.35 -14.59 -15.64
N ALA A 157 -13.65 -14.90 -15.56
CA ALA A 157 -14.69 -13.86 -15.52
C ALA A 157 -14.57 -12.96 -14.29
N LEU A 158 -14.16 -13.50 -13.14
CA LEU A 158 -13.92 -12.72 -11.92
C LEU A 158 -12.69 -11.82 -12.07
N CYS A 159 -11.62 -12.30 -12.70
CA CYS A 159 -10.43 -11.50 -13.01
C CYS A 159 -10.76 -10.33 -13.94
N GLU A 160 -11.56 -10.58 -14.99
CA GLU A 160 -12.02 -9.55 -15.93
C GLU A 160 -12.89 -8.49 -15.22
N LEU A 161 -13.85 -8.93 -14.40
CA LEU A 161 -14.72 -8.03 -13.64
C LEU A 161 -13.91 -7.14 -12.68
N LEU A 162 -12.99 -7.72 -11.90
CA LEU A 162 -12.14 -6.95 -11.01
C LEU A 162 -11.24 -5.98 -11.78
N GLY A 163 -10.67 -6.41 -12.91
CA GLY A 163 -9.91 -5.53 -13.79
C GLY A 163 -10.73 -4.32 -14.25
N ALA A 164 -11.93 -4.55 -14.77
CA ALA A 164 -12.85 -3.50 -15.18
C ALA A 164 -13.26 -2.57 -14.03
N LEU A 165 -13.49 -3.12 -12.83
CA LEU A 165 -13.82 -2.32 -11.64
C LEU A 165 -12.65 -1.42 -11.21
N PHE A 166 -11.43 -1.94 -11.13
CA PHE A 166 -10.26 -1.13 -10.78
C PHE A 166 -9.98 -0.05 -11.83
N GLU A 167 -10.22 -0.35 -13.10
CA GLU A 167 -10.01 0.59 -14.20
C GLU A 167 -11.11 1.67 -14.25
N SER A 168 -12.38 1.32 -14.02
CA SER A 168 -13.50 2.26 -14.20
C SER A 168 -13.96 2.96 -12.92
N ALA A 169 -13.68 2.40 -11.74
CA ALA A 169 -14.15 2.97 -10.47
C ALA A 169 -13.15 3.91 -9.79
N GLY A 170 -11.90 4.00 -10.27
CA GLY A 170 -10.87 4.89 -9.73
C GLY A 170 -10.75 4.80 -8.20
N SER A 171 -10.97 5.93 -7.51
CA SER A 171 -10.93 6.02 -6.04
C SER A 171 -12.03 5.23 -5.31
N LEU A 172 -13.12 4.86 -5.98
CA LEU A 172 -14.20 4.05 -5.40
C LEU A 172 -13.87 2.55 -5.39
N ALA A 173 -12.92 2.09 -6.22
CA ALA A 173 -12.59 0.68 -6.36
C ALA A 173 -12.32 -0.02 -5.01
N PRO A 174 -11.52 0.54 -4.08
CA PRO A 174 -11.26 -0.13 -2.81
C PRO A 174 -12.49 -0.24 -1.90
N ARG A 175 -13.43 0.71 -1.99
CA ARG A 175 -14.70 0.67 -1.23
C ARG A 175 -15.63 -0.41 -1.79
N LEU A 176 -15.72 -0.51 -3.12
CA LEU A 176 -16.52 -1.53 -3.80
C LEU A 176 -15.98 -2.94 -3.51
N VAL A 177 -14.66 -3.15 -3.63
CA VAL A 177 -14.04 -4.45 -3.35
C VAL A 177 -14.23 -4.83 -1.87
N SER A 178 -14.09 -3.89 -0.93
CA SER A 178 -14.42 -4.16 0.47
C SER A 178 -15.89 -4.57 0.64
N THR A 179 -16.83 -3.86 0.01
CA THR A 179 -18.26 -4.19 0.10
C THR A 179 -18.55 -5.60 -0.44
N LEU A 180 -17.96 -5.97 -1.57
CA LEU A 180 -18.07 -7.32 -2.14
C LEU A 180 -17.43 -8.39 -1.24
N ALA A 181 -16.28 -8.09 -0.65
CA ALA A 181 -15.63 -8.99 0.30
C ALA A 181 -16.51 -9.28 1.50
N TYR A 182 -17.03 -8.23 2.16
CA TYR A 182 -17.83 -8.40 3.34
C TYR A 182 -19.21 -9.01 3.01
N ARG A 183 -19.96 -8.47 2.05
CA ARG A 183 -21.35 -8.90 1.79
C ARG A 183 -21.46 -10.21 1.04
N VAL A 184 -20.50 -10.51 0.17
CA VAL A 184 -20.63 -11.58 -0.82
C VAL A 184 -19.61 -12.72 -0.59
N GLY A 185 -18.60 -12.50 0.27
CA GLY A 185 -17.57 -13.49 0.55
C GLY A 185 -16.50 -13.56 -0.54
N LEU A 186 -16.22 -12.43 -1.22
CA LEU A 186 -15.26 -12.36 -2.33
C LEU A 186 -13.89 -12.95 -1.97
N LEU A 187 -13.37 -12.72 -0.77
CA LEU A 187 -12.04 -13.20 -0.38
C LEU A 187 -11.92 -14.73 -0.39
N GLY A 188 -12.95 -15.44 0.08
CA GLY A 188 -12.96 -16.90 0.09
C GLY A 188 -12.93 -17.47 -1.33
N VAL A 189 -13.69 -16.85 -2.24
CA VAL A 189 -13.71 -17.21 -3.67
C VAL A 189 -12.35 -16.89 -4.32
N LEU A 190 -11.82 -15.69 -4.11
CA LEU A 190 -10.53 -15.28 -4.66
C LEU A 190 -9.42 -16.23 -4.23
N TRP A 191 -9.39 -16.64 -2.96
CA TRP A 191 -8.40 -17.61 -2.52
C TRP A 191 -8.62 -18.99 -3.15
N ARG A 192 -9.81 -19.57 -2.97
CA ARG A 192 -10.10 -20.97 -3.34
C ARG A 192 -10.04 -21.20 -4.84
N ASP A 193 -10.61 -20.30 -5.63
CA ASP A 193 -10.90 -20.51 -7.05
C ASP A 193 -9.91 -19.77 -7.96
N VAL A 194 -9.16 -18.78 -7.45
CA VAL A 194 -8.24 -17.95 -8.25
C VAL A 194 -6.80 -18.05 -7.73
N LEU A 195 -6.48 -17.40 -6.62
CA LEU A 195 -5.11 -17.22 -6.14
C LEU A 195 -4.38 -18.52 -5.83
N ARG A 196 -5.07 -19.56 -5.34
CA ARG A 196 -4.45 -20.88 -5.12
C ARG A 196 -3.96 -21.54 -6.41
N SER A 197 -4.51 -21.17 -7.56
CA SER A 197 -4.15 -21.74 -8.88
C SER A 197 -3.07 -20.95 -9.62
N VAL A 198 -2.53 -19.90 -9.01
CA VAL A 198 -1.46 -19.06 -9.56
C VAL A 198 -0.21 -19.90 -9.81
N PRO A 199 0.30 -19.96 -11.07
CA PRO A 199 1.58 -20.61 -11.35
C PRO A 199 2.75 -20.01 -10.57
N SER A 200 3.65 -20.86 -10.08
CA SER A 200 4.80 -20.44 -9.28
C SER A 200 5.85 -19.67 -10.09
N ASP A 201 5.83 -19.77 -11.41
CA ASP A 201 6.77 -19.17 -12.36
C ASP A 201 6.30 -17.84 -12.96
N ILE A 202 5.17 -17.27 -12.49
CA ILE A 202 4.70 -15.96 -12.97
C ILE A 202 5.76 -14.89 -12.79
N ASP A 203 6.09 -14.17 -13.86
CA ASP A 203 6.82 -12.90 -13.79
C ASP A 203 5.84 -11.76 -13.44
N TRP A 204 5.85 -11.34 -12.18
CA TRP A 204 4.97 -10.27 -11.72
C TRP A 204 5.41 -8.88 -12.19
N ALA A 205 6.69 -8.70 -12.54
CA ALA A 205 7.17 -7.45 -13.12
C ALA A 205 6.59 -7.27 -14.53
N ALA A 206 6.59 -8.32 -15.34
CA ALA A 206 5.93 -8.33 -16.64
C ALA A 206 4.41 -8.15 -16.49
N ALA A 207 3.79 -8.85 -15.54
CA ALA A 207 2.35 -8.74 -15.26
C ALA A 207 1.92 -7.31 -14.90
N ALA A 208 2.70 -6.63 -14.06
CA ALA A 208 2.46 -5.25 -13.66
C ALA A 208 2.52 -4.28 -14.85
N GLN A 209 3.36 -4.57 -15.85
CA GLN A 209 3.45 -3.82 -17.10
C GLN A 209 2.34 -4.18 -18.12
N GLY A 210 1.37 -5.02 -17.74
CA GLY A 210 0.33 -5.52 -18.65
C GLY A 210 0.86 -6.51 -19.68
N ARG A 211 2.06 -7.08 -19.47
CA ARG A 211 2.71 -8.03 -20.38
C ARG A 211 2.62 -9.45 -19.82
N GLY A 212 2.59 -10.42 -20.73
CA GLY A 212 2.64 -11.84 -20.40
C GLY A 212 1.35 -12.40 -19.79
N ARG A 213 1.36 -13.71 -19.50
CA ARG A 213 0.20 -14.45 -18.96
C ARG A 213 -0.13 -14.07 -17.50
N GLY A 214 0.73 -13.31 -16.84
CA GLY A 214 0.59 -12.92 -15.44
C GLY A 214 -0.42 -11.80 -15.19
N ALA A 215 -0.71 -10.94 -16.18
CA ALA A 215 -1.49 -9.72 -16.01
C ALA A 215 -2.91 -9.96 -15.47
N GLN A 216 -3.52 -11.10 -15.81
CA GLN A 216 -4.85 -11.51 -15.35
C GLN A 216 -4.92 -11.79 -13.84
N TRP A 217 -3.81 -12.13 -13.19
CA TRP A 217 -3.75 -12.48 -11.77
C TRP A 217 -3.55 -11.25 -10.88
N LEU A 218 -3.15 -10.12 -11.46
CA LEU A 218 -2.87 -8.89 -10.72
C LEU A 218 -4.13 -8.29 -10.07
N PRO A 219 -5.28 -8.11 -10.75
CA PRO A 219 -6.47 -7.55 -10.12
C PRO A 219 -7.00 -8.40 -8.94
N PRO A 220 -7.12 -9.74 -9.05
CA PRO A 220 -7.44 -10.60 -7.91
C PRO A 220 -6.48 -10.44 -6.73
N LEU A 221 -5.17 -10.39 -6.98
CA LEU A 221 -4.17 -10.24 -5.93
C LEU A 221 -4.31 -8.89 -5.23
N VAL A 222 -4.45 -7.80 -6.00
CA VAL A 222 -4.63 -6.45 -5.44
C VAL A 222 -5.92 -6.35 -4.63
N ALA A 223 -7.04 -6.84 -5.16
CA ALA A 223 -8.31 -6.88 -4.45
C ALA A 223 -8.19 -7.63 -3.11
N PHE A 224 -7.56 -8.80 -3.15
CA PHE A 224 -7.36 -9.60 -1.95
C PHE A 224 -6.46 -8.88 -0.94
N CYS A 225 -5.30 -8.37 -1.36
CA CYS A 225 -4.35 -7.66 -0.50
C CYS A 225 -4.97 -6.41 0.15
N GLU A 226 -5.68 -5.57 -0.62
CA GLU A 226 -6.30 -4.35 -0.12
C GLU A 226 -7.31 -4.61 0.99
N VAL A 227 -8.22 -5.55 0.78
CA VAL A 227 -9.24 -5.86 1.80
C VAL A 227 -8.60 -6.57 2.98
N THR A 228 -7.71 -7.53 2.72
CA THR A 228 -7.10 -8.34 3.78
C THR A 228 -6.20 -7.49 4.69
N ALA A 229 -5.47 -6.52 4.14
CA ALA A 229 -4.69 -5.59 4.94
C ALA A 229 -5.57 -4.81 5.94
N ARG A 230 -6.78 -4.40 5.52
CA ARG A 230 -7.74 -3.71 6.40
C ARG A 230 -8.31 -4.64 7.45
N THR A 231 -8.73 -5.85 7.05
CA THR A 231 -9.28 -6.83 8.00
C THR A 231 -8.23 -7.23 9.03
N LEU A 232 -6.98 -7.47 8.63
CA LEU A 232 -5.90 -7.86 9.55
C LEU A 232 -5.53 -6.76 10.53
N ALA A 233 -5.56 -5.50 10.08
CA ALA A 233 -5.28 -4.35 10.93
C ALA A 233 -6.35 -4.15 12.02
N SER A 234 -7.61 -4.51 11.75
CA SER A 234 -8.72 -4.35 12.69
C SER A 234 -9.13 -5.63 13.44
N ALA A 235 -8.69 -6.81 12.99
CA ALA A 235 -9.11 -8.09 13.56
C ALA A 235 -8.52 -8.32 14.94
N ASP A 236 -9.30 -8.87 15.86
CA ASP A 236 -8.81 -9.25 17.18
C ASP A 236 -7.96 -10.52 17.14
N ALA A 237 -7.07 -10.68 18.13
CA ALA A 237 -6.16 -11.82 18.21
C ALA A 237 -6.90 -13.16 18.27
N ASP A 238 -8.04 -13.20 18.95
CA ASP A 238 -8.85 -14.40 19.11
C ASP A 238 -9.58 -14.79 17.82
N GLU A 239 -10.02 -13.80 17.02
CA GLU A 239 -10.64 -14.04 15.71
C GLU A 239 -9.66 -14.68 14.73
N LEU A 240 -8.39 -14.27 14.78
CA LEU A 240 -7.33 -14.79 13.91
C LEU A 240 -6.85 -16.19 14.34
N ARG A 241 -6.96 -16.53 15.63
CA ARG A 241 -6.59 -17.85 16.17
C ARG A 241 -7.73 -18.86 16.12
N ALA A 242 -8.98 -18.42 15.95
CA ALA A 242 -10.13 -19.31 15.97
C ALA A 242 -10.02 -20.40 14.88
N PRO A 243 -10.13 -21.69 15.23
CA PRO A 243 -10.06 -22.76 14.26
C PRO A 243 -11.27 -22.68 13.31
N ALA A 244 -11.04 -22.86 12.01
CA ALA A 244 -12.05 -22.87 10.95
C ALA A 244 -13.04 -24.07 11.02
N ALA A 245 -13.27 -24.62 12.22
CA ALA A 245 -14.08 -25.80 12.48
C ALA A 245 -15.37 -25.43 13.20
N GLY A 246 -16.38 -25.03 12.44
CA GLY A 246 -17.77 -24.96 12.92
C GLY A 246 -18.49 -23.66 12.56
N LYS A 247 -19.19 -23.69 11.41
CA LYS A 247 -20.01 -22.61 10.86
C LYS A 247 -19.25 -21.30 10.67
N MET A 248 -18.83 -21.07 9.43
CA MET A 248 -18.34 -19.80 8.88
C MET A 248 -19.42 -18.72 9.08
N SER A 249 -19.57 -18.22 10.30
CA SER A 249 -20.64 -17.30 10.70
C SER A 249 -20.28 -15.84 10.42
N SER A 250 -19.02 -15.56 10.08
CA SER A 250 -18.66 -14.31 9.43
C SER A 250 -18.15 -14.65 8.03
N ALA A 251 -18.76 -14.04 7.00
CA ALA A 251 -18.31 -14.13 5.62
C ALA A 251 -16.97 -13.39 5.39
N HIS A 252 -16.19 -13.16 6.45
CA HIS A 252 -15.17 -12.11 6.56
C HIS A 252 -13.78 -12.63 6.92
N ALA A 253 -13.68 -13.80 7.55
CA ALA A 253 -12.40 -14.36 7.96
C ALA A 253 -11.81 -15.19 6.84
N VAL A 254 -10.68 -14.73 6.28
CA VAL A 254 -9.84 -15.62 5.49
C VAL A 254 -9.09 -16.54 6.48
N PRO A 255 -9.15 -17.88 6.32
CA PRO A 255 -8.48 -18.79 7.24
C PRO A 255 -6.98 -18.48 7.37
N ALA A 256 -6.40 -18.66 8.55
CA ALA A 256 -4.95 -18.50 8.75
C ALA A 256 -4.14 -19.36 7.74
N THR A 257 -4.60 -20.57 7.43
CA THR A 257 -3.99 -21.47 6.43
C THR A 257 -4.04 -20.93 4.99
N ALA A 258 -4.97 -20.03 4.70
CA ALA A 258 -5.00 -19.33 3.41
C ALA A 258 -4.00 -18.17 3.36
N MET A 259 -3.66 -17.57 4.51
CA MET A 259 -2.58 -16.58 4.60
C MET A 259 -1.22 -17.24 4.48
N TYR A 260 -1.00 -18.26 5.30
CA TYR A 260 0.25 -19.02 5.37
C TYR A 260 -0.03 -20.44 5.88
N ASP A 261 0.37 -21.44 5.11
CA ASP A 261 0.37 -22.84 5.52
C ASP A 261 1.78 -23.23 6.01
N PRO A 262 1.95 -23.63 7.28
CA PRO A 262 3.25 -23.99 7.82
C PRO A 262 3.81 -25.31 7.25
N SER A 263 2.99 -26.16 6.62
CA SER A 263 3.41 -27.46 6.12
C SER A 263 4.25 -27.38 4.84
N ASP A 264 3.90 -26.48 3.92
CA ASP A 264 4.56 -26.29 2.63
C ASP A 264 4.99 -24.84 2.37
N GLY A 265 4.68 -23.91 3.28
CA GLY A 265 4.97 -22.48 3.13
C GLY A 265 4.12 -21.80 2.07
N SER A 266 3.05 -22.44 1.59
CA SER A 266 2.09 -21.87 0.64
C SER A 266 1.16 -20.87 1.32
N GLY A 267 0.32 -20.21 0.52
CA GLY A 267 -0.57 -19.16 1.02
C GLY A 267 -0.42 -17.86 0.23
N VAL A 268 -1.27 -16.89 0.55
CA VAL A 268 -1.21 -15.57 -0.07
C VAL A 268 0.08 -14.84 0.27
N VAL A 269 0.66 -15.06 1.46
CA VAL A 269 1.97 -14.47 1.81
C VAL A 269 3.05 -14.90 0.82
N ALA A 270 3.07 -16.17 0.37
CA ALA A 270 4.05 -16.64 -0.60
C ALA A 270 3.89 -15.96 -1.97
N ILE A 271 2.64 -15.80 -2.42
CA ILE A 271 2.31 -15.13 -3.69
C ILE A 271 2.68 -13.65 -3.63
N ALA A 272 2.23 -12.95 -2.58
CA ALA A 272 2.48 -11.53 -2.35
C ALA A 272 3.98 -11.24 -2.20
N ARG A 273 4.72 -12.10 -1.48
CA ARG A 273 6.16 -12.03 -1.34
C ARG A 273 6.86 -12.05 -2.70
N LYS A 274 6.52 -13.04 -3.55
CA LYS A 274 7.11 -13.16 -4.89
C LYS A 274 6.76 -11.93 -5.74
N ALA A 275 5.49 -11.52 -5.71
CA ALA A 275 5.01 -10.38 -6.48
C ALA A 275 5.72 -9.08 -6.09
N ALA A 276 5.85 -8.81 -4.79
CA ALA A 276 6.55 -7.63 -4.30
C ALA A 276 8.03 -7.66 -4.67
N TRP A 277 8.71 -8.81 -4.52
CA TRP A 277 10.11 -8.95 -4.93
C TRP A 277 10.29 -8.67 -6.42
N ASP A 278 9.52 -9.32 -7.29
CA ASP A 278 9.63 -9.12 -8.74
C ASP A 278 9.35 -7.65 -9.12
N MET A 279 8.34 -7.01 -8.53
CA MET A 279 7.98 -5.62 -8.84
C MET A 279 9.00 -4.58 -8.30
N LEU A 280 9.66 -4.85 -7.17
CA LEU A 280 10.61 -3.93 -6.53
C LEU A 280 12.07 -4.16 -6.98
N TRP A 281 12.42 -5.41 -7.30
CA TRP A 281 13.78 -5.84 -7.58
C TRP A 281 14.07 -6.05 -9.06
N ALA A 282 13.05 -6.03 -9.93
CA ALA A 282 13.26 -6.01 -11.37
C ALA A 282 14.02 -4.73 -11.82
N PRO A 283 14.81 -4.80 -12.90
CA PRO A 283 15.43 -3.60 -13.47
C PRO A 283 14.35 -2.60 -13.87
N ILE A 284 14.26 -1.48 -13.15
CA ILE A 284 13.36 -0.39 -13.49
C ILE A 284 13.97 0.31 -14.72
N LEU A 285 13.60 -0.14 -15.91
CA LEU A 285 14.03 0.48 -17.15
C LEU A 285 13.16 1.70 -17.52
N GLN A 286 11.97 1.84 -16.92
CA GLN A 286 10.96 2.86 -17.23
C GLN A 286 10.10 3.18 -16.00
N THR A 287 9.48 4.38 -15.96
CA THR A 287 8.47 4.70 -14.94
C THR A 287 7.32 3.70 -15.01
N PRO A 288 6.96 3.03 -13.90
CA PRO A 288 5.92 2.00 -13.93
C PRO A 288 4.57 2.64 -14.29
N PRO A 289 3.72 1.98 -15.09
CA PRO A 289 2.38 2.48 -15.36
C PRO A 289 1.59 2.61 -14.04
N PRO A 290 0.60 3.52 -13.93
CA PRO A 290 -0.13 3.78 -12.69
C PRO A 290 -0.69 2.50 -12.02
N ARG A 291 -1.12 1.53 -12.84
CA ARG A 291 -1.60 0.22 -12.37
C ARG A 291 -0.52 -0.62 -11.69
N ALA A 292 0.71 -0.58 -12.18
CA ALA A 292 1.84 -1.27 -11.57
C ALA A 292 2.20 -0.65 -10.21
N ALA A 293 2.19 0.68 -10.11
CA ALA A 293 2.43 1.38 -8.86
C ALA A 293 1.36 1.05 -7.81
N ALA A 294 0.07 1.15 -8.18
CA ALA A 294 -1.04 0.80 -7.28
C ALA A 294 -0.98 -0.68 -6.82
N ALA A 295 -0.63 -1.59 -7.73
CA ALA A 295 -0.51 -3.00 -7.39
C ALA A 295 0.66 -3.26 -6.43
N ARG A 296 1.83 -2.66 -6.70
CA ARG A 296 2.98 -2.71 -5.80
C ARG A 296 2.61 -2.20 -4.42
N ASP A 297 1.96 -1.04 -4.32
CA ASP A 297 1.63 -0.40 -3.05
C ASP A 297 0.63 -1.24 -2.24
N ALA A 298 -0.41 -1.79 -2.88
CA ALA A 298 -1.38 -2.69 -2.25
C ALA A 298 -0.72 -3.96 -1.69
N VAL A 299 0.15 -4.61 -2.47
CA VAL A 299 0.85 -5.83 -2.06
C VAL A 299 1.84 -5.54 -0.92
N CYS A 300 2.60 -4.45 -1.01
CA CYS A 300 3.57 -4.07 0.03
C CYS A 300 2.88 -3.70 1.34
N LYS A 301 1.77 -2.95 1.27
CA LYS A 301 0.93 -2.62 2.43
C LYS A 301 0.40 -3.89 3.10
N PHE A 302 -0.11 -4.84 2.32
CA PHE A 302 -0.56 -6.13 2.83
C PHE A 302 0.58 -6.87 3.53
N LEU A 303 1.76 -6.99 2.90
CA LEU A 303 2.90 -7.70 3.49
C LEU A 303 3.34 -7.05 4.82
N ARG A 304 3.33 -5.72 4.93
CA ARG A 304 3.68 -5.02 6.17
C ARG A 304 2.71 -5.35 7.30
N VAL A 305 1.40 -5.23 7.04
CA VAL A 305 0.36 -5.55 8.04
C VAL A 305 0.38 -7.04 8.39
N ALA A 306 0.49 -7.92 7.38
CA ALA A 306 0.54 -9.36 7.59
C ALA A 306 1.79 -9.79 8.36
N PHE A 307 2.96 -9.19 8.08
CA PHE A 307 4.18 -9.46 8.82
C PHE A 307 3.99 -9.13 10.30
N ASP A 308 3.52 -7.91 10.61
CA ASP A 308 3.30 -7.47 11.99
C ASP A 308 2.30 -8.37 12.73
N ARG A 309 1.12 -8.60 12.15
CA ARG A 309 0.06 -9.37 12.80
C ARG A 309 0.37 -10.86 12.90
N LEU A 310 0.83 -11.49 11.82
CA LEU A 310 1.03 -12.96 11.80
C LEU A 310 2.26 -13.39 12.61
N THR A 311 3.32 -12.57 12.66
CA THR A 311 4.50 -12.90 13.49
C THR A 311 4.22 -12.65 14.96
N THR A 312 3.55 -11.53 15.31
CA THR A 312 3.16 -11.23 16.71
C THR A 312 2.21 -12.27 17.29
N LEU A 313 1.34 -12.85 16.46
CA LEU A 313 0.42 -13.90 16.87
C LEU A 313 0.99 -15.32 16.76
N GLU A 314 2.25 -15.46 16.33
CA GLU A 314 2.94 -16.74 16.08
C GLU A 314 2.23 -17.65 15.05
N LEU A 315 1.50 -17.05 14.11
CA LEU A 315 0.80 -17.75 13.03
C LEU A 315 1.70 -17.98 11.79
N ALA A 316 2.76 -17.20 11.64
CA ALA A 316 3.78 -17.38 10.61
C ALA A 316 5.16 -16.97 11.14
N PRO A 317 6.24 -17.70 10.82
CA PRO A 317 7.59 -17.28 11.16
C PRO A 317 8.04 -16.09 10.29
N PRO A 318 8.96 -15.23 10.76
CA PRO A 318 9.50 -14.13 9.95
C PRO A 318 10.07 -14.58 8.61
N SER A 319 10.67 -15.79 8.57
CA SER A 319 11.23 -16.39 7.35
C SER A 319 10.20 -16.66 6.25
N ALA A 320 8.91 -16.76 6.58
CA ALA A 320 7.85 -16.90 5.58
C ALA A 320 7.76 -15.70 4.63
N PHE A 321 8.20 -14.53 5.09
CA PHE A 321 8.15 -13.28 4.33
C PHE A 321 9.44 -13.02 3.55
N HIS A 322 10.57 -13.63 3.92
CA HIS A 322 11.84 -13.42 3.25
C HIS A 322 11.80 -13.90 1.80
N ALA A 323 12.24 -13.06 0.87
CA ALA A 323 12.33 -13.39 -0.56
C ALA A 323 13.17 -14.66 -0.75
N ALA A 324 12.65 -15.61 -1.55
CA ALA A 324 13.28 -16.91 -1.73
C ALA A 324 14.73 -16.82 -2.25
N VAL A 325 15.02 -15.81 -3.09
CA VAL A 325 16.38 -15.55 -3.60
C VAL A 325 17.38 -15.28 -2.47
N LEU A 326 16.95 -14.58 -1.41
CA LEU A 326 17.78 -14.25 -0.24
C LEU A 326 17.94 -15.39 0.76
N SER A 327 17.39 -16.57 0.46
CA SER A 327 17.64 -17.79 1.24
C SER A 327 18.95 -18.48 0.83
N SER A 328 19.58 -18.04 -0.26
CA SER A 328 20.86 -18.56 -0.76
C SER A 328 22.00 -17.57 -0.51
N ASP A 329 23.20 -18.08 -0.22
CA ASP A 329 24.39 -17.24 -0.02
C ASP A 329 24.68 -16.37 -1.26
N ALA A 330 24.50 -16.93 -2.46
CA ALA A 330 24.69 -16.19 -3.71
C ALA A 330 23.69 -15.03 -3.87
N GLY A 331 22.43 -15.22 -3.46
CA GLY A 331 21.43 -14.16 -3.50
C GLY A 331 21.68 -13.08 -2.46
N LEU A 332 22.12 -13.47 -1.26
CA LEU A 332 22.52 -12.55 -0.20
C LEU A 332 23.72 -11.70 -0.61
N GLU A 333 24.72 -12.33 -1.21
CA GLU A 333 25.92 -11.64 -1.68
C GLU A 333 25.60 -10.65 -2.81
N ARG A 334 24.71 -11.04 -3.74
CA ARG A 334 24.21 -10.10 -4.75
C ARG A 334 23.51 -8.90 -4.12
N PHE A 335 22.68 -9.13 -3.09
CA PHE A 335 22.02 -8.05 -2.37
C PHE A 335 23.04 -7.10 -1.71
N ARG A 336 24.06 -7.64 -1.04
CA ARG A 336 25.15 -6.85 -0.44
C ARG A 336 25.88 -5.97 -1.45
N VAL A 337 26.27 -6.54 -2.58
CA VAL A 337 26.94 -5.80 -3.66
C VAL A 337 26.04 -4.67 -4.19
N GLU A 338 24.74 -4.90 -4.34
CA GLU A 338 23.79 -3.86 -4.76
C GLU A 338 23.60 -2.76 -3.69
N VAL A 339 23.66 -3.11 -2.40
CA VAL A 339 23.68 -2.16 -1.27
C VAL A 339 24.96 -1.34 -1.29
N GLU A 340 26.14 -1.94 -1.39
CA GLU A 340 27.40 -1.20 -1.44
C GLU A 340 27.47 -0.26 -2.65
N ALA A 341 27.01 -0.73 -3.81
CA ALA A 341 26.88 0.10 -5.00
C ALA A 341 25.92 1.28 -4.78
N ALA A 342 24.81 1.05 -4.07
CA ALA A 342 23.86 2.11 -3.69
C ALA A 342 24.50 3.18 -2.79
N LEU A 343 25.32 2.77 -1.81
CA LEU A 343 25.99 3.68 -0.89
C LEU A 343 27.12 4.47 -1.56
N SER A 344 27.77 3.87 -2.56
CA SER A 344 28.84 4.53 -3.32
C SER A 344 28.34 5.60 -4.31
N GLY A 345 27.07 5.57 -4.70
CA GLY A 345 26.47 6.50 -5.68
C GLY A 345 25.70 7.63 -5.00
N THR A 346 26.22 8.86 -5.09
CA THR A 346 25.60 10.10 -4.54
C THR A 346 24.97 9.91 -3.15
N GLY A 347 25.82 9.66 -2.16
CA GLY A 347 25.66 10.08 -0.75
C GLY A 347 24.50 9.48 0.06
N ALA A 348 24.77 9.16 1.32
CA ALA A 348 23.74 8.86 2.32
C ALA A 348 22.61 9.91 2.36
N ASP A 349 22.92 11.15 1.97
CA ASP A 349 21.99 12.27 1.76
C ASP A 349 20.76 11.94 0.90
N ALA A 350 20.90 11.15 -0.18
CA ALA A 350 19.78 10.78 -1.04
C ALA A 350 18.84 9.76 -0.37
N PHE A 351 19.36 8.95 0.55
CA PHE A 351 18.57 8.01 1.34
C PHE A 351 17.78 8.75 2.44
N GLU A 352 18.42 9.72 3.11
CA GLU A 352 17.89 10.50 4.24
C GLU A 352 16.87 11.56 3.78
N GLN A 353 17.18 12.38 2.76
CA GLN A 353 16.29 13.43 2.24
C GLN A 353 14.96 12.90 1.73
N ALA A 354 14.96 11.71 1.16
CA ALA A 354 13.76 11.13 0.59
C ALA A 354 13.02 10.17 1.55
N ALA A 355 13.61 9.80 2.70
CA ALA A 355 12.87 9.29 3.85
C ALA A 355 12.10 10.42 4.57
N ALA A 356 12.71 11.61 4.69
CA ALA A 356 12.05 12.81 5.20
C ALA A 356 10.84 13.23 4.34
N ALA A 357 10.95 13.10 3.00
CA ALA A 357 9.85 13.37 2.07
C ALA A 357 8.65 12.43 2.25
N GLN A 358 8.82 11.20 2.76
CA GLN A 358 7.68 10.29 3.01
C GLN A 358 6.94 10.62 4.30
N HIS A 359 7.64 11.14 5.32
CA HIS A 359 7.02 11.51 6.60
C HIS A 359 6.17 12.80 6.52
N GLN A 360 6.46 13.67 5.55
CA GLN A 360 5.63 14.86 5.29
C GLN A 360 4.31 14.55 4.57
N VAL A 361 4.19 13.41 3.87
CA VAL A 361 2.96 13.06 3.11
C VAL A 361 1.82 12.54 4.00
N GLU A 362 2.09 12.20 5.27
CA GLU A 362 1.06 11.78 6.22
C GLU A 362 0.35 12.96 6.91
N GLY A 363 0.76 14.19 6.66
CA GLY A 363 0.10 15.42 7.10
C GLY A 363 0.01 16.44 5.98
N GLU A 364 -1.22 16.76 5.56
CA GLU A 364 -1.58 17.82 4.60
C GLU A 364 -1.41 17.46 3.11
N GLY A 365 -2.49 17.71 2.36
CA GLY A 365 -2.54 17.47 0.92
C GLY A 365 -1.65 18.44 0.17
N ALA A 366 -0.76 17.91 -0.67
CA ALA A 366 -0.02 18.71 -1.63
C ALA A 366 0.24 17.92 -2.92
N GLU A 367 -0.03 18.58 -4.05
CA GLU A 367 0.28 18.15 -5.42
C GLU A 367 1.76 17.78 -5.56
N THR A 368 2.04 16.62 -6.15
CA THR A 368 3.39 16.21 -6.51
C THR A 368 3.85 16.92 -7.77
N ALA A 369 4.67 17.95 -7.64
CA ALA A 369 5.52 18.42 -8.73
C ALA A 369 6.63 17.38 -8.96
N ALA A 370 6.69 16.82 -10.17
CA ALA A 370 7.75 15.91 -10.59
C ALA A 370 9.10 16.63 -10.61
N PRO A 371 10.21 16.01 -10.15
CA PRO A 371 11.53 16.59 -10.32
C PRO A 371 11.90 16.59 -11.82
N ALA A 372 12.43 17.73 -12.26
CA ALA A 372 12.88 17.96 -13.63
C ALA A 372 13.91 16.92 -14.07
N ALA A 373 13.73 16.38 -15.28
CA ALA A 373 14.67 15.47 -15.92
C ALA A 373 15.98 16.21 -16.22
N ASP A 374 17.05 15.82 -15.52
CA ASP A 374 18.42 16.21 -15.87
C ASP A 374 18.91 15.32 -17.02
N ASN A 375 19.24 15.95 -18.15
CA ASN A 375 19.81 15.30 -19.33
C ASN A 375 21.34 15.36 -19.20
N GLY A 376 21.95 14.29 -18.71
CA GLY A 376 23.40 14.17 -18.55
C GLY A 376 23.89 12.73 -18.70
N ASP A 377 24.76 12.55 -19.69
CA ASP A 377 25.32 11.33 -20.27
C ASP A 377 26.16 10.45 -19.30
N GLY A 378 26.15 9.12 -19.50
CA GLY A 378 27.29 8.23 -19.12
C GLY A 378 27.32 7.43 -17.81
N GLY A 379 26.24 7.28 -17.02
CA GLY A 379 26.30 6.64 -15.67
C GLY A 379 25.24 5.60 -15.28
N GLY A 380 24.48 5.05 -16.23
CA GLY A 380 23.16 4.42 -16.00
C GLY A 380 23.04 3.15 -15.13
N ARG A 381 24.12 2.60 -14.56
CA ARG A 381 24.06 1.33 -13.79
C ARG A 381 24.09 1.50 -12.27
N ALA A 382 24.74 2.55 -11.77
CA ALA A 382 24.83 2.84 -10.33
C ALA A 382 23.54 3.50 -9.78
N SER A 383 22.98 4.48 -10.52
CA SER A 383 21.74 5.20 -10.14
C SER A 383 20.52 4.27 -9.96
N ASN A 384 20.42 3.23 -10.79
CA ASN A 384 19.33 2.27 -10.71
C ASN A 384 19.47 1.27 -9.54
N SER A 385 20.68 0.99 -9.04
CA SER A 385 20.86 0.07 -7.90
C SER A 385 20.41 0.72 -6.60
N GLY A 386 20.81 1.98 -6.39
CA GLY A 386 20.43 2.74 -5.19
C GLY A 386 18.93 2.94 -5.04
N THR A 387 18.24 3.24 -6.14
CA THR A 387 16.78 3.40 -6.15
C THR A 387 16.03 2.09 -5.86
N ARG A 388 16.53 0.94 -6.33
CA ARG A 388 15.91 -0.38 -6.07
C ARG A 388 16.10 -0.85 -4.63
N VAL A 389 17.33 -0.83 -4.11
CA VAL A 389 17.63 -1.22 -2.72
C VAL A 389 16.81 -0.39 -1.75
N ARG A 390 16.81 0.93 -1.96
CA ARG A 390 16.03 1.87 -1.16
C ARG A 390 14.53 1.61 -1.28
N GLY A 391 14.02 1.48 -2.51
CA GLY A 391 12.61 1.19 -2.75
C GLY A 391 12.15 -0.10 -2.08
N LEU A 392 12.98 -1.16 -2.11
CA LEU A 392 12.71 -2.43 -1.43
C LEU A 392 12.65 -2.26 0.09
N LEU A 393 13.66 -1.63 0.70
CA LEU A 393 13.76 -1.47 2.15
C LEU A 393 12.67 -0.56 2.73
N LEU A 394 12.21 0.45 1.97
CA LEU A 394 11.13 1.34 2.38
C LEU A 394 9.75 0.70 2.19
N ALA A 395 9.52 0.03 1.05
CA ALA A 395 8.20 -0.51 0.73
C ALA A 395 7.90 -1.85 1.42
N ALA A 396 8.88 -2.76 1.46
CA ALA A 396 8.68 -4.12 1.94
C ALA A 396 9.93 -4.70 2.63
N PRO A 397 10.37 -4.12 3.76
CA PRO A 397 11.58 -4.57 4.48
C PRO A 397 11.48 -6.03 4.93
N CYS A 398 10.27 -6.52 5.20
CA CYS A 398 10.01 -7.92 5.57
C CYS A 398 10.47 -8.96 4.54
N LEU A 399 10.71 -8.55 3.28
CA LEU A 399 11.29 -9.41 2.25
C LEU A 399 12.78 -9.70 2.47
N VAL A 400 13.49 -8.84 3.20
CA VAL A 400 14.93 -8.96 3.44
C VAL A 400 15.16 -9.51 4.85
N PRO A 401 15.98 -10.55 5.06
CA PRO A 401 16.30 -11.04 6.40
C PRO A 401 16.84 -9.95 7.33
N PHE A 402 16.54 -10.04 8.62
CA PHE A 402 16.99 -9.05 9.61
C PHE A 402 18.51 -8.85 9.61
N SER A 403 19.28 -9.93 9.55
CA SER A 403 20.75 -9.89 9.51
C SER A 403 21.26 -9.05 8.34
N ALA A 404 20.70 -9.24 7.14
CA ALA A 404 21.06 -8.51 5.94
C ALA A 404 20.67 -7.02 6.03
N ARG A 405 19.52 -6.71 6.64
CA ARG A 405 19.11 -5.31 6.89
C ARG A 405 20.03 -4.63 7.91
N ALA A 406 20.40 -5.33 8.97
CA ALA A 406 21.32 -4.84 10.00
C ALA A 406 22.72 -4.58 9.42
N GLU A 407 23.21 -5.48 8.57
CA GLU A 407 24.47 -5.29 7.84
C GLU A 407 24.41 -4.08 6.91
N ALA A 408 23.35 -3.95 6.11
CA ALA A 408 23.14 -2.76 5.26
C ALA A 408 23.08 -1.45 6.08
N PHE A 409 22.42 -1.48 7.24
CA PHE A 409 22.39 -0.37 8.18
C PHE A 409 23.77 -0.04 8.75
N HIS A 410 24.56 -1.05 9.13
CA HIS A 410 25.93 -0.83 9.60
C HIS A 410 26.84 -0.25 8.52
N SER A 411 26.68 -0.66 7.27
CA SER A 411 27.39 -0.06 6.13
C SER A 411 27.00 1.41 5.94
N LEU A 412 25.70 1.74 5.99
CA LEU A 412 25.20 3.11 5.98
C LEU A 412 25.82 3.97 7.09
N VAL A 413 25.79 3.47 8.33
CA VAL A 413 26.37 4.16 9.50
C VAL A 413 27.89 4.31 9.35
N SER A 414 28.59 3.33 8.77
CA SER A 414 30.03 3.43 8.53
C SER A 414 30.36 4.53 7.52
N THR A 415 29.62 4.61 6.41
CA THR A 415 29.79 5.67 5.41
C THR A 415 29.51 7.05 6.02
N ASP A 416 28.37 7.21 6.71
CA ASP A 416 28.02 8.47 7.39
C ASP A 416 29.08 8.83 8.46
N ARG A 417 29.63 7.85 9.18
CA ARG A 417 30.72 8.08 10.13
C ARG A 417 32.01 8.55 9.47
N ASP A 418 32.36 8.04 8.29
CA ASP A 418 33.54 8.47 7.55
C ASP A 418 33.38 9.88 6.98
N GLU A 419 32.18 10.26 6.56
CA GLU A 419 31.83 11.62 6.15
C GLU A 419 31.88 12.60 7.34
N ASN A 420 31.38 12.17 8.51
CA ASN A 420 31.30 12.99 9.72
C ASN A 420 32.56 12.93 10.61
N ARG A 421 33.59 12.17 10.23
CA ARG A 421 34.81 11.95 11.04
C ARG A 421 35.66 13.19 11.28
N GLY A 422 35.27 14.37 10.76
CA GLY A 422 35.94 15.64 11.02
C GLY A 422 37.29 15.76 10.31
N ARG A 423 37.81 16.99 10.20
CA ARG A 423 39.15 17.22 9.63
C ARG A 423 40.21 16.68 10.58
N SER A 424 41.06 15.77 10.09
CA SER A 424 42.29 15.40 10.78
C SER A 424 43.19 16.63 10.90
N ASN A 425 43.83 16.81 12.06
CA ASN A 425 44.88 17.81 12.20
C ASN A 425 46.16 17.39 11.44
N MET A 426 47.15 18.29 11.41
CA MET A 426 48.43 18.13 10.71
C MET A 426 49.24 16.89 11.17
N PHE A 427 48.89 16.30 12.31
CA PHE A 427 49.54 15.14 12.92
C PHE A 427 48.71 13.84 12.78
N GLY A 428 47.62 13.85 12.00
CA GLY A 428 46.79 12.66 11.79
C GLY A 428 45.76 12.40 12.89
N HIS A 429 45.60 13.30 13.87
CA HIS A 429 44.61 13.14 14.94
C HIS A 429 43.26 13.73 14.52
N VAL A 430 42.21 12.92 14.71
CA VAL A 430 40.81 13.36 14.58
C VAL A 430 40.47 14.33 15.70
N MET A 431 40.10 15.57 15.36
CA MET A 431 39.63 16.58 16.32
C MET A 431 38.17 16.29 16.67
N GLY A 432 37.94 15.69 17.83
CA GLY A 432 36.60 15.50 18.38
C GLY A 432 36.05 16.79 19.01
N ARG A 433 34.72 16.90 19.08
CA ARG A 433 34.00 17.97 19.77
C ARG A 433 34.00 17.69 21.27
N LEU A 434 34.61 18.56 22.06
CA LEU A 434 34.64 18.43 23.51
C LEU A 434 33.33 18.96 24.11
N ILE A 435 32.65 18.14 24.90
CA ILE A 435 31.55 18.56 25.77
C ILE A 435 31.99 18.47 27.23
N LYS A 436 31.59 19.45 28.03
CA LYS A 436 31.84 19.51 29.47
C LYS A 436 30.55 19.20 30.21
N VAL A 437 30.59 18.28 31.17
CA VAL A 437 29.39 17.83 31.89
C VAL A 437 29.68 17.64 33.37
N ARG A 438 28.78 18.10 34.25
CA ARG A 438 28.89 17.85 35.69
C ARG A 438 28.20 16.55 36.07
N ARG A 439 28.85 15.72 36.91
CA ARG A 439 28.29 14.42 37.37
C ARG A 439 26.97 14.52 38.15
N GLY A 440 26.66 15.68 38.72
CA GLY A 440 25.40 15.92 39.43
C GLY A 440 24.27 16.49 38.57
N LYS A 441 24.54 16.82 37.30
CA LYS A 441 23.64 17.50 36.38
C LYS A 441 23.79 16.98 34.94
N LEU A 442 23.97 15.66 34.77
CA LEU A 442 24.25 15.08 33.45
C LEU A 442 23.15 15.37 32.44
N LEU A 443 21.87 15.24 32.85
CA LEU A 443 20.76 15.49 31.94
C LEU A 443 20.72 16.94 31.45
N GLU A 444 20.76 17.92 32.36
CA GLU A 444 20.72 19.35 32.02
C GLU A 444 21.92 19.74 31.14
N ASP A 445 23.14 19.46 31.60
CA ASP A 445 24.38 19.83 30.92
C ASP A 445 24.54 19.05 29.60
N GLY A 446 24.18 17.76 29.60
CA GLY A 446 24.24 16.89 28.43
C GLY A 446 23.25 17.30 27.35
N MET A 447 22.00 17.61 27.73
CA MET A 447 21.01 18.13 26.79
C MET A 447 21.46 19.46 26.19
N GLN A 448 21.93 20.40 27.01
CA GLN A 448 22.41 21.68 26.51
C GLN A 448 23.59 21.50 25.54
N ALA A 449 24.63 20.77 25.95
CA ALA A 449 25.82 20.59 25.15
C ALA A 449 25.56 19.82 23.84
N LEU A 450 24.71 18.79 23.86
CA LEU A 450 24.36 18.03 22.66
C LEU A 450 23.45 18.82 21.71
N ASN A 451 22.51 19.61 22.23
CA ASN A 451 21.64 20.45 21.42
C ASN A 451 22.42 21.57 20.71
N GLU A 452 23.45 22.13 21.37
CA GLU A 452 24.34 23.13 20.77
C GLU A 452 25.15 22.57 19.58
N LEU A 453 25.39 21.26 19.52
CA LEU A 453 26.09 20.62 18.39
C LEU A 453 25.22 20.52 17.12
N GLY A 454 23.89 20.47 17.25
CA GLY A 454 22.98 20.27 16.12
C GLY A 454 23.38 19.07 15.25
N GLY A 455 23.48 19.27 13.93
CA GLY A 455 23.90 18.21 12.99
C GLY A 455 25.32 17.68 13.21
N ALA A 456 26.18 18.39 13.95
CA ALA A 456 27.53 17.93 14.28
C ALA A 456 27.55 16.81 15.34
N VAL A 457 26.40 16.42 15.90
CA VAL A 457 26.28 15.30 16.85
C VAL A 457 26.70 13.95 16.24
N LYS A 458 26.64 13.80 14.91
CA LYS A 458 27.14 12.62 14.18
C LYS A 458 28.67 12.49 14.18
N GLY A 459 29.39 13.57 14.55
CA GLY A 459 30.86 13.58 14.63
C GLY A 459 31.42 12.90 15.87
N LEU A 460 32.76 12.88 15.99
CA LEU A 460 33.41 12.36 17.20
C LEU A 460 33.17 13.30 18.39
N ILE A 461 32.41 12.86 19.39
CA ILE A 461 32.20 13.59 20.65
C ILE A 461 33.21 13.09 21.70
N ARG A 462 33.81 14.02 22.44
CA ARG A 462 34.69 13.76 23.58
C ARG A 462 34.06 14.35 24.83
N VAL A 463 34.09 13.60 25.92
CA VAL A 463 33.49 14.05 27.19
C VAL A 463 34.57 14.41 28.20
N GLN A 464 34.41 15.55 28.86
CA GLN A 464 35.17 15.94 30.04
C GLN A 464 34.21 16.18 31.20
N PHE A 465 34.36 15.37 32.25
CA PHE A 465 33.66 15.62 33.49
C PHE A 465 34.30 16.80 34.21
N VAL A 466 33.46 17.71 34.68
CA VAL A 466 33.87 18.87 35.48
C VAL A 466 33.19 18.84 36.82
N ASP A 467 33.88 19.32 37.85
CA ASP A 467 33.34 19.38 39.21
C ASP A 467 32.43 20.60 39.41
N VAL A 468 32.05 20.87 40.67
CA VAL A 468 31.21 22.03 41.03
C VAL A 468 31.90 23.38 40.84
N TRP A 469 33.23 23.39 40.69
CA TRP A 469 34.06 24.58 40.48
C TRP A 469 34.54 24.71 39.02
N ASP A 470 33.98 23.91 38.09
CA ASP A 470 34.39 23.82 36.69
C ASP A 470 35.85 23.35 36.49
N GLU A 471 36.43 22.70 37.51
CA GLU A 471 37.73 22.05 37.40
C GLU A 471 37.58 20.69 36.71
N ALA A 472 38.49 20.40 35.79
CA ALA A 472 38.48 19.16 35.03
C ALA A 472 38.81 17.97 35.95
N GLU A 473 37.91 16.98 35.99
CA GLU A 473 38.23 15.69 36.62
C GLU A 473 39.32 14.98 35.80
N ASP A 474 40.29 14.36 36.48
CA ASP A 474 41.37 13.61 35.84
C ASP A 474 40.80 12.45 35.01
N GLY A 475 40.72 12.62 33.70
CA GLY A 475 40.21 11.62 32.77
C GLY A 475 40.51 11.96 31.32
N ILE A 476 41.36 11.17 30.68
CA ILE A 476 41.62 11.26 29.23
C ILE A 476 40.68 10.30 28.52
N ASP A 477 39.85 10.83 27.62
CA ASP A 477 38.86 10.06 26.88
C ASP A 477 39.51 9.14 25.83
N GLY A 478 39.69 7.86 26.21
CA GLY A 478 40.04 6.76 25.33
C GLY A 478 38.85 5.97 24.78
N GLY A 479 37.63 6.51 24.87
CA GLY A 479 36.38 5.86 24.43
C GLY A 479 35.49 5.30 25.55
N GLY A 480 35.95 5.31 26.80
CA GLY A 480 35.17 4.88 27.97
C GLY A 480 34.26 5.96 28.54
N LEU A 481 34.75 7.21 28.60
CA LEU A 481 34.02 8.31 29.25
C LEU A 481 32.75 8.70 28.50
N PHE A 482 32.78 8.68 27.17
CA PHE A 482 31.56 8.89 26.37
C PHE A 482 30.50 7.82 26.63
N LYS A 483 30.92 6.55 26.78
CA LYS A 483 29.98 5.46 27.09
C LYS A 483 29.35 5.65 28.47
N ASP A 484 30.16 5.96 29.48
CA ASP A 484 29.67 6.17 30.86
C ASP A 484 28.72 7.37 30.92
N PHE A 485 29.10 8.48 30.29
CA PHE A 485 28.22 9.65 30.14
C PHE A 485 26.90 9.29 29.46
N LEU A 486 26.94 8.60 28.33
CA LEU A 486 25.72 8.23 27.59
C LEU A 486 24.85 7.27 28.41
N GLU A 487 25.44 6.32 29.12
CA GLU A 487 24.70 5.37 29.95
C GLU A 487 23.99 6.06 31.13
N GLU A 488 24.66 6.98 31.83
CA GLU A 488 24.06 7.76 32.91
C GLU A 488 23.01 8.77 32.40
N LEU A 489 23.30 9.46 31.28
CA LEU A 489 22.36 10.37 30.62
C LEU A 489 21.06 9.64 30.23
N LEU A 490 21.17 8.45 29.63
CA LEU A 490 20.00 7.65 29.25
C LEU A 490 19.23 7.16 30.47
N LYS A 491 19.91 6.75 31.55
CA LYS A 491 19.26 6.34 32.81
C LYS A 491 18.47 7.50 33.45
N GLU A 492 19.02 8.71 33.42
CA GLU A 492 18.35 9.89 33.94
C GLU A 492 17.20 10.31 33.03
N GLY A 493 17.44 10.45 31.72
CA GLY A 493 16.47 10.93 30.73
C GLY A 493 15.27 10.01 30.50
N PHE A 494 15.45 8.68 30.60
CA PHE A 494 14.37 7.69 30.50
C PHE A 494 13.78 7.28 31.86
N SER A 495 14.15 7.99 32.94
CA SER A 495 13.57 7.78 34.27
C SER A 495 12.08 8.15 34.29
N ASP A 496 11.28 7.33 34.96
CA ASP A 496 9.86 7.59 35.21
C ASP A 496 9.63 8.83 36.10
N LYS A 497 10.65 9.25 36.85
CA LYS A 497 10.63 10.42 37.74
C LYS A 497 10.51 11.75 37.02
N LEU A 498 10.97 11.82 35.76
CA LEU A 498 10.89 13.03 34.96
C LEU A 498 9.51 13.26 34.38
N GLY A 499 8.61 12.26 34.40
CA GLY A 499 7.27 12.35 33.82
C GLY A 499 7.26 12.46 32.29
N LEU A 500 8.40 12.16 31.62
CA LEU A 500 8.53 12.08 30.16
C LEU A 500 8.12 10.71 29.61
N PHE A 501 8.46 9.65 30.36
CA PHE A 501 8.21 8.26 30.00
C PHE A 501 7.52 7.55 31.14
N ARG A 502 6.73 6.52 30.81
CA ARG A 502 6.08 5.65 31.78
C ARG A 502 6.23 4.19 31.35
N PRO A 503 6.41 3.24 32.28
CA PRO A 503 6.37 1.82 31.96
C PRO A 503 4.93 1.33 31.73
N ASN A 504 4.75 0.44 30.77
CA ASN A 504 3.50 -0.33 30.63
C ASN A 504 3.49 -1.54 31.60
N ALA A 505 2.44 -2.37 31.55
CA ALA A 505 2.33 -3.57 32.40
C ALA A 505 3.44 -4.61 32.20
N ARG A 506 4.21 -4.51 31.10
CA ARG A 506 5.37 -5.36 30.78
C ARG A 506 6.71 -4.68 31.10
N ASN A 507 6.68 -3.52 31.76
CA ASN A 507 7.85 -2.71 32.06
C ASN A 507 8.60 -2.19 30.82
N GLU A 508 7.90 -2.04 29.69
CA GLU A 508 8.41 -1.38 28.49
C GLU A 508 8.08 0.11 28.58
N LEU A 509 9.06 0.97 28.31
CA LEU A 509 8.90 2.42 28.38
C LEU A 509 8.20 2.96 27.14
N TYR A 510 7.25 3.87 27.33
CA TYR A 510 6.60 4.63 26.27
C TYR A 510 6.44 6.11 26.67
N PRO A 511 6.31 7.05 25.72
CA PRO A 511 6.11 8.46 26.04
C PRO A 511 4.85 8.67 26.89
N ASP A 512 4.97 9.41 28.01
CA ASP A 512 3.82 9.69 28.88
C ASP A 512 2.85 10.64 28.16
N PRO A 513 1.58 10.25 27.91
CA PRO A 513 0.60 11.14 27.29
C PRO A 513 0.35 12.42 28.09
N ALA A 514 0.65 12.41 29.40
CA ALA A 514 0.53 13.57 30.27
C ALA A 514 1.82 14.41 30.35
N ALA A 515 2.88 14.09 29.59
CA ALA A 515 4.18 14.77 29.68
C ALA A 515 4.07 16.30 29.59
N GLY A 516 3.17 16.84 28.76
CA GLY A 516 2.93 18.29 28.67
C GLY A 516 2.46 18.96 29.97
N CYS A 517 1.95 18.19 30.93
CA CYS A 517 1.49 18.66 32.25
C CYS A 517 2.30 18.09 33.42
N SER A 518 2.90 16.91 33.27
CA SER A 518 3.60 16.20 34.34
C SER A 518 5.12 16.20 34.24
N ALA A 519 5.68 16.61 33.09
CA ALA A 519 7.13 16.57 32.90
C ALA A 519 7.84 17.59 33.81
N ARG A 520 8.94 17.13 34.41
CA ARG A 520 9.85 17.93 35.24
C ARG A 520 11.23 17.89 34.60
N VAL A 521 11.38 18.64 33.51
CA VAL A 521 12.64 18.83 32.79
C VAL A 521 13.08 20.27 32.93
#